data_AF-A0A8J1ZZS6-F1
#
_entry.id   AF-A0A8J1ZZS6-F1
#
_cell.length_a   1.000
_cell.length_b   1.000
_cell.length_c   1.000
_cell.angle_alpha   90.00
_cell.angle_beta   90.00
_cell.angle_gamma   90.00
#
_symmetry.space_group_name_H-M   'P 1'
#
loop_
_entity.id
_entity.type
_entity.pdbx_description
1 polymer ?
#
loop_
_entity_poly.entity_id
_entity_poly.type
_entity_poly.pdbx_seq_one_letter_code
_entity_poly.pdbx_strand_id
1 'polypeptide(L)'
;MRNANLWNTITCSRILGKYEDQKRHDRHLRELATMKPCVDTTEPKKFAFLKYRTNTRELQRNRANEIQLENRLLLQKMLEIDARPPMAKQPIKAEKSLHAQIQTRELDRITMENRLLLRRLERCKGTVDDPDFLRKKERKRQMLLREMGENSNRYRRDIQLRLPPTPRDRTVLRDYIDTPPRAIDEAIAHRFEQFKRNYTEHMQNHMFLPDEPNKLDQPSRITESSANKLMENIQRPPIGSTTI
;
A
#
# COMPACT_ATOMS: atom_id res chain seq x y z
N MET A 1 8.84 54.65 62.38
CA MET A 1 8.58 53.55 61.43
C MET A 1 7.30 53.88 60.66
N ARG A 2 7.40 54.25 59.37
CA ARG A 2 6.21 54.49 58.52
C ARG A 2 5.89 53.20 57.78
N ASN A 3 4.82 52.52 58.17
CA ASN A 3 4.20 51.48 57.36
C ASN A 3 3.59 52.14 56.12
N ALA A 4 4.36 52.21 55.03
CA ALA A 4 3.81 52.56 53.73
C ALA A 4 2.90 51.40 53.29
N ASN A 5 1.64 51.70 52.98
CA ASN A 5 0.68 50.73 52.43
C ASN A 5 1.20 50.21 51.07
N LEU A 6 1.87 49.05 51.07
CA LEU A 6 2.39 48.37 49.87
C LEU A 6 1.32 48.21 48.77
N TRP A 7 0.05 48.06 49.17
CA TRP A 7 -1.10 47.95 48.30
C TRP A 7 -1.31 49.19 47.42
N ASN A 8 -0.99 50.40 47.93
CA ASN A 8 -1.18 51.65 47.20
C ASN A 8 0.00 51.95 46.24
N THR A 9 1.21 51.49 46.56
CA THR A 9 2.40 51.76 45.74
C THR A 9 2.50 50.86 44.51
N ILE A 10 1.99 49.63 44.58
CA ILE A 10 2.06 48.64 43.49
C ILE A 10 0.93 48.85 42.49
N THR A 11 -0.26 49.24 42.95
CA THR A 11 -1.46 49.39 42.09
C THR A 11 -1.55 50.75 41.41
N CYS A 12 -1.08 51.83 42.06
CA CYS A 12 -1.22 53.19 41.53
C CYS A 12 -0.04 53.67 40.66
N SER A 13 1.06 52.93 40.57
CA SER A 13 2.21 53.26 39.71
C SER A 13 2.46 52.17 38.69
N ARG A 14 2.11 52.45 37.42
CA ARG A 14 2.24 51.51 36.28
C ARG A 14 3.65 50.92 36.13
N ILE A 15 4.68 51.69 36.46
CA ILE A 15 6.09 51.25 36.35
C ILE A 15 6.44 50.26 37.46
N LEU A 16 6.02 50.55 38.69
CA LEU A 16 6.25 49.67 39.84
C LEU A 16 5.45 48.37 39.73
N GLY A 17 4.22 48.42 39.23
CA GLY A 17 3.41 47.23 38.93
C GLY A 17 4.10 46.31 37.93
N LYS A 18 4.63 46.86 36.82
CA LYS A 18 5.40 46.09 35.82
C LYS A 18 6.64 45.42 36.41
N TYR A 19 7.38 46.15 37.26
CA TYR A 19 8.59 45.61 37.89
C TYR A 19 8.25 44.47 38.86
N GLU A 20 7.19 44.61 39.64
CA GLU A 20 6.75 43.57 40.58
C GLU A 20 6.20 42.33 39.85
N ASP A 21 5.47 42.52 38.76
CA ASP A 21 4.99 41.44 37.89
C ASP A 21 6.18 40.67 37.26
N GLN A 22 7.19 41.38 36.79
CA GLN A 22 8.41 40.77 36.25
C GLN A 22 9.18 40.00 37.33
N LYS A 23 9.30 40.56 38.53
CA LYS A 23 9.95 39.90 39.67
C LYS A 23 9.20 38.63 40.11
N ARG A 24 7.86 38.65 40.11
CA ARG A 24 7.02 37.47 40.36
C ARG A 24 7.22 36.41 39.29
N HIS A 25 7.28 36.81 38.02
CA HIS A 25 7.55 35.89 36.91
C HIS A 25 8.94 35.25 37.01
N ASP A 26 9.98 36.04 37.28
CA ASP A 26 11.35 35.54 37.42
C ASP A 26 11.48 34.57 38.61
N ARG A 27 10.77 34.84 39.71
CA ARG A 27 10.69 33.91 40.85
C ARG A 27 10.02 32.61 40.44
N HIS A 28 8.89 32.67 39.73
CA HIS A 28 8.18 31.50 39.26
C HIS A 28 9.05 30.65 38.31
N LEU A 29 9.77 31.27 37.37
CA LEU A 29 10.69 30.55 36.47
C LEU A 29 11.81 29.84 37.22
N ARG A 30 12.36 30.44 38.29
CA ARG A 30 13.37 29.78 39.14
C ARG A 30 12.79 28.58 39.88
N GLU A 31 11.60 28.74 40.45
CA GLU A 31 10.89 27.66 41.14
C GLU A 31 10.62 26.49 40.18
N LEU A 32 10.13 26.76 38.96
CA LEU A 32 9.94 25.76 37.90
C LEU A 32 11.26 25.06 37.50
N ALA A 33 12.37 25.78 37.43
CA ALA A 33 13.66 25.20 37.09
C ALA A 33 14.22 24.28 38.18
N THR A 34 13.92 24.57 39.45
CA THR A 34 14.37 23.78 40.61
C THR A 34 13.43 22.64 41.00
N MET A 35 12.19 22.66 40.51
CA MET A 35 11.19 21.67 40.82
C MET A 35 11.57 20.31 40.22
N LYS A 36 11.66 19.28 41.07
CA LYS A 36 11.89 17.90 40.62
C LYS A 36 10.60 17.34 40.01
N PRO A 37 10.66 16.61 38.88
CA PRO A 37 9.49 15.92 38.35
C PRO A 37 9.05 14.83 39.34
N CYS A 38 7.76 14.80 39.67
CA CYS A 38 7.17 13.77 40.53
C CYS A 38 6.93 12.44 39.79
N VAL A 39 7.00 12.48 38.45
CA VAL A 39 6.78 11.33 37.58
C VAL A 39 8.09 11.02 36.85
N ASP A 40 8.42 9.74 36.78
CA ASP A 40 9.52 9.27 35.96
C ASP A 40 9.27 9.65 34.50
N THR A 41 10.17 10.45 33.94
CA THR A 41 10.14 10.91 32.55
C THR A 41 11.22 10.25 31.70
N THR A 42 11.86 9.19 32.22
CA THR A 42 12.78 8.37 31.42
C THR A 42 12.05 7.74 30.25
N GLU A 43 12.76 7.61 29.13
CA GLU A 43 12.18 7.01 27.93
C GLU A 43 11.77 5.55 28.24
N PRO A 44 10.51 5.15 27.95
CA PRO A 44 10.09 3.78 28.16
C PRO A 44 10.93 2.82 27.32
N LYS A 45 11.12 1.59 27.82
CA LYS A 45 11.91 0.56 27.14
C LYS A 45 11.39 0.34 25.71
N LYS A 46 12.23 0.64 24.72
CA LYS A 46 11.90 0.45 23.31
C LYS A 46 11.89 -1.04 23.00
N PHE A 47 10.73 -1.60 22.69
CA PHE A 47 10.62 -2.99 22.27
C PHE A 47 10.99 -3.16 20.79
N ALA A 48 11.79 -4.17 20.46
CA ALA A 48 12.25 -4.42 19.09
C ALA A 48 11.10 -4.65 18.10
N PHE A 49 10.00 -5.29 18.54
CA PHE A 49 8.80 -5.53 17.72
C PHE A 49 8.01 -4.25 17.37
N LEU A 50 8.21 -3.15 18.10
CA LEU A 50 7.63 -1.84 17.74
C LEU A 50 8.44 -1.16 16.64
N LYS A 51 9.77 -1.36 16.63
CA LYS A 51 10.68 -0.80 15.62
C LYS A 51 10.53 -1.52 14.28
N TYR A 52 10.46 -2.85 14.33
CA TYR A 52 10.26 -3.68 13.17
C TYR A 52 8.87 -4.27 13.30
N ARG A 53 7.89 -3.77 12.53
CA ARG A 53 6.52 -4.33 12.48
C ARG A 53 6.56 -5.75 11.88
N THR A 54 7.09 -6.70 12.64
CA THR A 54 7.44 -8.06 12.19
C THR A 54 6.21 -8.76 11.63
N ASN A 55 5.09 -8.69 12.33
CA ASN A 55 3.82 -9.27 11.88
C ASN A 55 3.36 -8.71 10.53
N THR A 56 3.51 -7.40 10.31
CA THR A 56 3.16 -6.78 9.01
C THR A 56 4.09 -7.26 7.90
N ARG A 57 5.38 -7.39 8.20
CA ARG A 57 6.38 -7.87 7.24
C ARG A 57 6.17 -9.34 6.88
N GLU A 58 5.85 -10.17 7.85
CA GLU A 58 5.52 -11.58 7.64
C GLU A 58 4.22 -11.73 6.85
N LEU A 59 3.19 -10.95 7.16
CA LEU A 59 1.94 -10.93 6.40
C LEU A 59 2.18 -10.56 4.93
N GLN A 60 2.99 -9.53 4.67
CA GLN A 60 3.37 -9.13 3.31
C GLN A 60 4.15 -10.24 2.58
N ARG A 61 5.07 -10.92 3.28
CA ARG A 61 5.82 -12.04 2.71
C ARG A 61 4.91 -13.21 2.36
N ASN A 62 3.98 -13.56 3.23
CA ASN A 62 3.01 -14.63 3.00
C ASN A 62 2.09 -14.30 1.82
N ARG A 63 1.57 -13.07 1.76
CA ARG A 63 0.74 -12.62 0.64
C ARG A 63 1.50 -12.64 -0.69
N ALA A 64 2.77 -12.24 -0.70
CA ALA A 64 3.59 -12.30 -1.90
C ALA A 64 3.83 -13.75 -2.38
N ASN A 65 4.06 -14.68 -1.45
CA ASN A 65 4.23 -16.10 -1.77
C ASN A 65 2.94 -16.71 -2.34
N GLU A 66 1.79 -16.36 -1.77
CA GLU A 66 0.47 -16.80 -2.25
C GLU A 66 0.22 -16.32 -3.69
N ILE A 67 0.45 -15.04 -3.97
CA ILE A 67 0.35 -14.47 -5.32
C ILE A 67 1.27 -15.20 -6.30
N GLN A 68 2.50 -15.53 -5.90
CA GLN A 68 3.43 -16.26 -6.77
C GLN A 68 2.96 -17.68 -7.08
N LEU A 69 2.37 -18.36 -6.10
CA LEU A 69 1.81 -19.70 -6.29
C LEU A 69 0.59 -19.66 -7.21
N GLU A 70 -0.32 -18.70 -6.99
CA GLU A 70 -1.48 -18.48 -7.85
C GLU A 70 -1.08 -18.17 -9.29
N ASN A 71 -0.08 -17.29 -9.49
CA ASN A 71 0.44 -16.98 -10.82
C ASN A 71 1.02 -18.20 -11.54
N ARG A 72 1.76 -19.06 -10.82
CA ARG A 72 2.28 -20.32 -11.38
C ARG A 72 1.15 -21.25 -11.80
N LEU A 73 0.14 -21.41 -10.95
CA LEU A 73 -1.03 -22.25 -11.25
C LEU A 73 -1.84 -21.71 -12.43
N LEU A 74 -2.00 -20.39 -12.51
CA LEU A 74 -2.66 -19.74 -13.64
C LEU A 74 -1.91 -20.00 -14.95
N LEU A 75 -0.59 -19.77 -14.97
CA LEU A 75 0.23 -20.03 -16.15
C LEU A 75 0.16 -21.49 -16.58
N GLN A 76 0.23 -22.43 -15.63
CA GLN A 76 0.04 -23.85 -15.92
C GLN A 76 -1.31 -24.11 -16.60
N LYS A 77 -2.40 -23.57 -16.06
CA LYS A 77 -3.75 -23.73 -16.64
C LYS A 77 -3.88 -23.10 -18.02
N MET A 78 -3.27 -21.93 -18.24
CA MET A 78 -3.25 -21.28 -19.55
C MET A 78 -2.51 -22.16 -20.57
N LEU A 79 -1.34 -22.68 -20.21
CA LEU A 79 -0.60 -23.62 -21.06
C LEU A 79 -1.38 -24.91 -21.34
N GLU A 80 -2.09 -25.44 -20.33
CA GLU A 80 -2.96 -26.62 -20.52
C GLU A 80 -4.12 -26.33 -21.48
N ILE A 81 -4.67 -25.11 -21.49
CA ILE A 81 -5.70 -24.68 -22.44
C ILE A 81 -5.10 -24.53 -23.84
N ASP A 82 -3.94 -23.88 -23.95
CA ASP A 82 -3.27 -23.62 -25.22
C ASP A 82 -2.77 -24.91 -25.88
N ALA A 83 -2.29 -25.87 -25.08
CA ALA A 83 -1.86 -27.19 -25.54
C ALA A 83 -3.03 -28.13 -25.88
N ARG A 84 -4.25 -27.84 -25.41
CA ARG A 84 -5.42 -28.68 -25.69
C ARG A 84 -5.90 -28.44 -27.11
N PRO A 85 -6.03 -29.48 -27.95
CA PRO A 85 -6.59 -29.31 -29.29
C PRO A 85 -8.02 -28.74 -29.20
N PRO A 86 -8.42 -27.85 -30.12
CA PRO A 86 -9.75 -27.28 -30.09
C PRO A 86 -10.77 -28.41 -30.23
N MET A 87 -11.54 -28.68 -29.16
CA MET A 87 -12.70 -29.56 -29.27
C MET A 87 -13.59 -29.04 -30.38
N ALA A 88 -13.94 -29.90 -31.33
CA ALA A 88 -14.83 -29.57 -32.43
C ALA A 88 -16.11 -28.95 -31.86
N LYS A 89 -16.26 -27.63 -32.02
CA LYS A 89 -17.45 -26.89 -31.58
C LYS A 89 -18.60 -27.38 -32.45
N GLN A 90 -19.36 -28.34 -31.95
CA GLN A 90 -20.72 -28.53 -32.40
C GLN A 90 -21.41 -27.17 -32.27
N PRO A 91 -22.04 -26.61 -33.32
CA PRO A 91 -22.70 -25.33 -33.23
C PRO A 91 -23.80 -25.45 -32.19
N ILE A 92 -23.56 -24.92 -30.99
CA ILE A 92 -24.57 -24.77 -29.96
C ILE A 92 -25.52 -23.73 -30.53
N LYS A 93 -26.64 -24.20 -31.10
CA LYS A 93 -27.77 -23.34 -31.40
C LYS A 93 -28.18 -22.74 -30.07
N ALA A 94 -27.86 -21.46 -29.85
CA ALA A 94 -28.30 -20.74 -28.67
C ALA A 94 -29.82 -20.72 -28.71
N GLU A 95 -30.44 -21.63 -27.96
CA GLU A 95 -31.88 -21.64 -27.78
C GLU A 95 -32.25 -20.30 -27.13
N LYS A 96 -33.02 -19.50 -27.86
CA LYS A 96 -33.48 -18.21 -27.35
C LYS A 96 -34.22 -18.50 -26.05
N SER A 97 -33.77 -17.92 -24.94
CA SER A 97 -34.44 -18.03 -23.65
C SER A 97 -35.92 -17.72 -23.84
N LEU A 98 -36.81 -18.51 -23.21
CA LEU A 98 -38.26 -18.30 -23.25
C LEU A 98 -38.65 -16.85 -22.90
N HIS A 99 -37.83 -16.19 -22.06
CA HIS A 99 -38.04 -14.83 -21.59
C HIS A 99 -37.33 -13.76 -22.42
N ALA A 100 -36.61 -14.12 -23.49
CA ALA A 100 -35.84 -13.18 -24.30
C ALA A 100 -36.72 -12.04 -24.84
N GLN A 101 -37.95 -12.36 -25.30
CA GLN A 101 -38.89 -11.36 -25.80
C GLN A 101 -39.40 -10.41 -24.70
N ILE A 102 -39.60 -10.92 -23.48
CA ILE A 102 -40.03 -10.10 -22.34
C ILE A 102 -38.88 -9.18 -21.93
N GLN A 103 -37.66 -9.71 -21.84
CA GLN A 103 -36.46 -8.93 -21.52
C GLN A 103 -36.21 -7.82 -22.55
N THR A 104 -36.37 -8.08 -23.84
CA THR A 104 -36.23 -7.04 -24.88
C THR A 104 -37.30 -5.95 -24.73
N ARG A 105 -38.55 -6.33 -24.45
CA ARG A 105 -39.64 -5.35 -24.26
C ARG A 105 -39.43 -4.48 -23.02
N GLU A 106 -38.99 -5.07 -21.92
CA GLU A 106 -38.66 -4.32 -20.70
C GLU A 106 -37.46 -3.39 -20.91
N LEU A 107 -36.44 -3.85 -21.63
CA LEU A 107 -35.28 -3.02 -21.97
C LEU A 107 -35.70 -1.82 -22.83
N ASP A 108 -36.55 -2.03 -23.84
CA ASP A 108 -37.07 -0.96 -24.69
C ASP A 108 -37.89 0.06 -23.86
N ARG A 109 -38.73 -0.44 -22.95
CA ARG A 109 -39.52 0.39 -22.02
C ARG A 109 -38.62 1.25 -21.14
N ILE A 110 -37.65 0.64 -20.44
CA ILE A 110 -36.70 1.34 -19.56
C ILE A 110 -35.92 2.39 -20.35
N THR A 111 -35.49 2.04 -21.57
CA THR A 111 -34.75 2.95 -22.44
C THR A 111 -35.61 4.15 -22.84
N MET A 112 -36.89 3.94 -23.12
CA MET A 112 -37.83 5.04 -23.42
C MET A 112 -38.04 5.95 -22.20
N GLU A 113 -38.30 5.37 -21.03
CA GLU A 113 -38.52 6.12 -19.78
C GLU A 113 -37.28 6.96 -19.41
N ASN A 114 -36.08 6.39 -19.54
CA ASN A 114 -34.82 7.09 -19.30
C ASN A 114 -34.62 8.27 -20.26
N ARG A 115 -34.96 8.11 -21.55
CA ARG A 115 -34.91 9.21 -22.53
C ARG A 115 -35.88 10.34 -22.19
N LEU A 116 -37.07 10.01 -21.67
CA LEU A 116 -38.05 11.02 -21.24
C LEU A 116 -37.58 11.77 -19.98
N LEU A 117 -37.02 11.05 -19.01
CA LEU A 117 -36.43 11.64 -17.81
C LEU A 117 -35.26 12.58 -18.16
N LEU A 118 -34.37 12.17 -19.06
CA LEU A 118 -33.26 13.00 -19.51
C LEU A 118 -33.76 14.29 -20.15
N ARG A 119 -34.73 14.22 -21.07
CA ARG A 119 -35.34 15.41 -21.68
C ARG A 119 -35.97 16.34 -20.65
N ARG A 120 -36.54 15.79 -19.57
CA ARG A 120 -37.09 16.59 -18.47
C ARG A 120 -35.97 17.29 -17.71
N LEU A 121 -34.90 16.59 -17.37
CA LEU A 121 -33.74 17.15 -16.68
C LEU A 121 -33.05 18.24 -17.49
N GLU A 122 -32.86 18.04 -18.80
CA GLU A 122 -32.27 19.04 -19.70
C GLU A 122 -33.12 20.33 -19.79
N ARG A 123 -34.44 20.20 -19.68
CA ARG A 123 -35.36 21.35 -19.69
C ARG A 123 -35.45 22.04 -18.33
N CYS A 124 -35.08 21.37 -17.25
CA CYS A 124 -35.02 21.96 -15.92
C CYS A 124 -33.74 22.80 -15.82
N LYS A 125 -33.90 24.13 -15.70
CA LYS A 125 -32.79 25.02 -15.32
C LYS A 125 -32.43 24.80 -13.86
N GLY A 126 -31.13 24.89 -13.54
CA GLY A 126 -30.65 24.76 -12.17
C GLY A 126 -31.17 25.91 -11.30
N THR A 127 -31.55 25.64 -10.06
CA THR A 127 -32.02 26.68 -9.12
C THR A 127 -30.88 27.62 -8.68
N VAL A 128 -29.63 27.28 -8.97
CA VAL A 128 -28.43 28.06 -8.62
C VAL A 128 -27.75 28.55 -9.90
N ASP A 129 -28.50 29.28 -10.72
CA ASP A 129 -27.99 29.95 -11.92
C ASP A 129 -27.63 31.43 -11.66
N ASP A 130 -27.53 31.84 -10.38
CA ASP A 130 -27.10 33.20 -10.04
C ASP A 130 -25.59 33.22 -9.72
N PRO A 131 -24.72 33.65 -10.67
CA PRO A 131 -23.29 33.78 -10.42
C PRO A 131 -22.99 34.74 -9.26
N ASP A 132 -23.88 35.70 -8.98
CA ASP A 132 -23.70 36.65 -7.89
C ASP A 132 -23.96 36.00 -6.52
N PHE A 133 -24.86 35.00 -6.44
CA PHE A 133 -25.06 34.21 -5.23
C PHE A 133 -23.78 33.45 -4.84
N LEU A 134 -23.14 32.78 -5.80
CA LEU A 134 -21.88 32.06 -5.57
C LEU A 134 -20.74 33.00 -5.19
N ARG A 135 -20.62 34.15 -5.88
CA ARG A 135 -19.64 35.19 -5.53
C ARG A 135 -19.87 35.77 -4.14
N LYS A 136 -21.12 36.02 -3.75
CA LYS A 136 -21.50 36.53 -2.42
C LYS A 136 -21.19 35.51 -1.33
N LYS A 137 -21.44 34.22 -1.58
CA LYS A 137 -21.09 33.12 -0.67
C LYS A 137 -19.57 33.04 -0.47
N GLU A 138 -18.80 33.13 -1.56
CA GLU A 138 -17.33 33.06 -1.48
C GLU A 138 -16.75 34.30 -0.76
N ARG A 139 -17.28 35.50 -1.02
CA ARG A 139 -16.88 36.72 -0.29
C ARG A 139 -17.12 36.59 1.21
N LYS A 140 -18.28 36.07 1.63
CA LYS A 140 -18.57 35.83 3.05
C LYS A 140 -17.61 34.83 3.68
N ARG A 141 -17.27 33.76 2.95
CA ARG A 141 -16.28 32.76 3.40
C ARG A 141 -14.91 33.40 3.64
N GLN A 142 -14.45 34.22 2.71
CA GLN A 142 -13.16 34.91 2.82
C GLN A 142 -13.14 35.92 3.96
N MET A 143 -14.23 36.66 4.16
CA MET A 143 -14.39 37.59 5.28
C MET A 143 -14.29 36.86 6.64
N LEU A 144 -14.99 35.73 6.78
CA LEU A 144 -14.95 34.92 8.01
C LEU A 144 -13.55 34.39 8.29
N LEU A 145 -12.85 33.87 7.27
CA LEU A 145 -11.48 33.39 7.40
C LEU A 145 -10.52 34.50 7.85
N ARG A 146 -10.70 35.70 7.30
CA ARG A 146 -9.93 36.88 7.70
C ARG A 146 -10.19 37.26 9.16
N GLU A 147 -11.46 37.31 9.58
CA GLU A 147 -11.82 37.62 10.96
C GLU A 147 -11.26 36.57 11.95
N MET A 148 -11.28 35.29 11.58
CA MET A 148 -10.65 34.23 12.38
C MET A 148 -9.12 34.42 12.50
N GLY A 149 -8.46 34.84 11.42
CA GLY A 149 -7.03 35.17 11.41
C GLY A 149 -6.68 36.43 12.21
N GLU A 150 -7.55 37.43 12.21
CA GLU A 150 -7.35 38.66 13.00
C GLU A 150 -7.64 38.42 14.49
N ASN A 151 -8.66 37.62 14.83
CA ASN A 151 -8.99 37.26 16.21
C ASN A 151 -7.91 36.41 16.90
N SER A 152 -7.25 35.51 16.17
CA SER A 152 -6.13 34.73 16.70
C SER A 152 -4.90 35.59 17.07
N ASN A 153 -4.82 36.82 16.57
CA ASN A 153 -3.72 37.77 16.86
C ASN A 153 -4.07 38.85 17.90
N ARG A 154 -5.25 38.79 18.55
CA ARG A 154 -5.69 39.79 19.55
C ARG A 154 -5.09 39.61 20.94
N TYR A 155 -4.38 38.51 21.21
CA TYR A 155 -3.72 38.32 22.51
C TYR A 155 -2.42 39.15 22.56
N ARG A 156 -2.42 40.12 23.49
CA ARG A 156 -1.37 41.07 23.89
C ARG A 156 0.08 40.70 23.48
N ARG A 157 0.66 41.48 22.55
CA ARG A 157 2.11 41.47 22.26
C ARG A 157 2.97 42.07 23.37
N ASP A 158 2.37 42.74 24.35
CA ASP A 158 3.10 43.55 25.34
C ASP A 158 3.52 42.79 26.59
N ILE A 159 3.16 41.50 26.67
CA ILE A 159 3.60 40.61 27.74
C ILE A 159 4.60 39.65 27.11
N GLN A 160 5.83 40.12 26.90
CA GLN A 160 6.98 39.26 26.62
C GLN A 160 7.38 38.49 27.89
N LEU A 161 6.44 37.73 28.48
CA LEU A 161 6.81 36.74 29.48
C LEU A 161 7.56 35.66 28.74
N ARG A 162 8.85 35.55 29.02
CA ARG A 162 9.67 34.49 28.46
C ARG A 162 9.07 33.16 28.91
N LEU A 163 8.72 32.31 27.95
CA LEU A 163 8.39 30.93 28.22
C LEU A 163 9.61 30.26 28.86
N PRO A 164 9.41 29.36 29.84
CA PRO A 164 10.51 28.56 30.36
C PRO A 164 11.16 27.80 29.20
N PRO A 165 12.51 27.71 29.16
CA PRO A 165 13.20 26.96 28.12
C PRO A 165 12.74 25.50 28.19
N THR A 166 12.01 25.06 27.17
CA THR A 166 11.58 23.66 27.07
C THR A 166 12.81 22.79 26.81
N PRO A 167 13.05 21.73 27.60
CA PRO A 167 14.13 20.77 27.34
C PRO A 167 13.72 19.79 26.22
N ARG A 168 13.29 20.29 25.06
CA ARG A 168 13.00 19.48 23.89
C ARG A 168 13.62 20.09 22.63
N ASP A 169 14.25 19.19 21.88
CA ASP A 169 14.77 19.33 20.52
C ASP A 169 16.15 19.98 20.36
N ARG A 170 17.19 19.18 20.61
CA ARG A 170 18.49 19.39 19.95
C ARG A 170 19.07 18.22 19.16
N THR A 171 18.55 16.98 19.23
CA THR A 171 19.32 15.85 18.66
C THR A 171 18.56 14.75 17.93
N VAL A 172 17.22 14.72 17.88
CA VAL A 172 16.52 13.53 17.32
C VAL A 172 15.77 13.76 16.00
N LEU A 173 15.65 15.01 15.55
CA LEU A 173 14.96 15.36 14.29
C LEU A 173 15.89 16.01 13.26
N ARG A 174 17.19 15.70 13.30
CA ARG A 174 18.17 16.15 12.29
C ARG A 174 18.56 15.02 11.34
N ASP A 175 18.74 13.83 11.89
CA ASP A 175 19.17 12.66 11.12
C ASP A 175 18.09 12.10 10.17
N TYR A 176 16.81 12.50 10.34
CA TYR A 176 15.73 12.04 9.47
C TYR A 176 15.40 12.99 8.31
N ILE A 177 15.86 14.24 8.37
CA ILE A 177 15.57 15.28 7.36
C ILE A 177 16.76 15.48 6.41
N ASP A 178 17.98 15.13 6.85
CA ASP A 178 19.21 15.33 6.06
C ASP A 178 19.63 14.12 5.21
N THR A 179 18.81 13.05 5.10
CA THR A 179 19.04 12.04 4.06
C THR A 179 18.41 12.56 2.76
N PRO A 180 19.19 13.01 1.76
CA PRO A 180 18.63 13.55 0.53
C PRO A 180 17.82 12.44 -0.16
N PRO A 181 16.59 12.71 -0.63
CA PRO A 181 15.73 11.73 -1.31
C PRO A 181 16.42 10.95 -2.44
N ARG A 182 17.40 11.60 -3.09
CA ARG A 182 18.22 11.03 -4.17
C ARG A 182 19.02 9.79 -3.77
N ALA A 183 19.49 9.69 -2.53
CA ALA A 183 20.30 8.54 -2.10
C ALA A 183 19.47 7.26 -1.96
N ILE A 184 18.18 7.38 -1.66
CA ILE A 184 17.25 6.24 -1.60
C ILE A 184 16.89 5.79 -3.02
N ASP A 185 16.65 6.75 -3.90
CA ASP A 185 16.33 6.49 -5.32
C ASP A 185 17.52 5.86 -6.06
N GLU A 186 18.75 6.31 -5.80
CA GLU A 186 19.98 5.72 -6.34
C GLU A 186 20.23 4.29 -5.83
N ALA A 187 19.98 4.01 -4.55
CA ALA A 187 20.12 2.67 -3.99
C ALA A 187 19.08 1.69 -4.57
N ILE A 188 17.86 2.17 -4.83
CA ILE A 188 16.80 1.39 -5.49
C ILE A 188 17.16 1.15 -6.96
N ALA A 189 17.64 2.17 -7.66
CA ALA A 189 18.08 2.05 -9.06
C ALA A 189 19.26 1.08 -9.21
N HIS A 190 20.26 1.15 -8.32
CA HIS A 190 21.40 0.23 -8.32
C HIS A 190 20.96 -1.22 -8.06
N ARG A 191 20.03 -1.43 -7.12
CA ARG A 191 19.47 -2.76 -6.84
C ARG A 191 18.67 -3.31 -8.04
N PHE A 192 17.96 -2.44 -8.75
CA PHE A 192 17.22 -2.81 -9.95
C PHE A 192 18.16 -3.17 -11.12
N GLU A 193 19.25 -2.43 -11.30
CA GLU A 193 20.26 -2.75 -12.32
C GLU A 193 21.03 -4.04 -12.01
N GLN A 194 21.34 -4.31 -10.73
CA GLN A 194 21.88 -5.61 -10.33
C GLN A 194 20.91 -6.76 -10.64
N PHE A 195 19.62 -6.56 -10.40
CA PHE A 195 18.60 -7.55 -10.74
C PHE A 195 18.56 -7.82 -12.25
N LYS A 196 18.60 -6.76 -13.08
CA LYS A 196 18.68 -6.92 -14.55
C LYS A 196 19.90 -7.71 -14.98
N ARG A 197 21.08 -7.40 -14.43
CA ARG A 197 22.35 -8.11 -14.76
C ARG A 197 22.25 -9.59 -14.42
N ASN A 198 21.77 -9.92 -13.22
CA ASN A 198 21.59 -11.31 -12.80
C ASN A 198 20.54 -12.04 -13.67
N TYR A 199 19.49 -11.34 -14.11
CA TYR A 199 18.49 -11.90 -15.01
C TYR A 199 19.04 -12.15 -16.41
N THR A 200 19.84 -11.23 -16.96
CA THR A 200 20.50 -11.42 -18.25
C THR A 200 21.56 -12.52 -18.22
N GLU A 201 22.32 -12.63 -17.14
CA GLU A 201 23.27 -13.73 -16.94
C GLU A 201 22.55 -15.09 -16.83
N HIS A 202 21.41 -15.13 -16.13
CA HIS A 202 20.58 -16.34 -16.08
C HIS A 202 20.01 -16.72 -17.45
N MET A 203 19.62 -15.74 -18.27
CA MET A 203 19.17 -15.96 -19.63
C MET A 203 20.31 -16.39 -20.57
N GLN A 204 21.51 -15.81 -20.46
CA GLN A 204 22.67 -16.21 -21.25
C GLN A 204 23.16 -17.62 -20.91
N ASN A 205 23.11 -18.01 -19.64
CA ASN A 205 23.44 -19.37 -19.22
C ASN A 205 22.38 -20.41 -19.65
N HIS A 206 21.15 -19.98 -19.96
CA HIS A 206 20.09 -20.84 -20.50
C HIS A 206 19.88 -20.73 -22.02
N MET A 207 20.68 -19.91 -22.73
CA MET A 207 20.60 -19.74 -24.20
C MET A 207 21.74 -20.38 -24.99
N PHE A 208 22.56 -21.22 -24.36
CA PHE A 208 23.52 -22.09 -25.05
C PHE A 208 23.14 -23.56 -24.81
N LEU A 209 22.06 -24.01 -25.45
CA LEU A 209 21.96 -25.42 -25.82
C LEU A 209 22.81 -25.61 -27.08
N PRO A 210 23.85 -26.45 -27.08
CA PRO A 210 24.39 -26.94 -28.34
C PRO A 210 23.27 -27.71 -29.05
N ASP A 211 23.09 -27.45 -30.34
CA ASP A 211 22.23 -28.24 -31.21
C ASP A 211 22.70 -29.71 -31.18
N GLU A 212 22.08 -30.53 -30.35
CA GLU A 212 22.19 -31.99 -30.43
C GLU A 212 21.38 -32.44 -31.66
N PRO A 213 22.00 -33.10 -32.64
CA PRO A 213 21.30 -33.55 -33.83
C PRO A 213 20.25 -34.59 -33.48
N ASN A 214 19.07 -34.45 -34.10
CA ASN A 214 17.95 -35.38 -34.13
C ASN A 214 18.37 -36.86 -33.99
N LYS A 215 18.22 -37.43 -32.79
CA LYS A 215 18.16 -38.88 -32.59
C LYS A 215 16.72 -39.35 -32.79
N LEU A 216 16.24 -39.26 -34.02
CA LEU A 216 14.99 -39.85 -34.48
C LEU A 216 15.25 -40.49 -35.85
N ASP A 217 16.22 -41.40 -35.87
CA ASP A 217 16.35 -42.46 -36.88
C ASP A 217 17.38 -43.47 -36.39
N GLN A 218 16.96 -44.37 -35.50
CA GLN A 218 17.58 -45.69 -35.42
C GLN A 218 16.47 -46.75 -35.25
N PRO A 219 16.38 -47.73 -36.17
CA PRO A 219 15.47 -48.85 -36.00
C PRO A 219 15.87 -49.66 -34.78
N SER A 220 14.87 -50.02 -33.98
CA SER A 220 14.96 -50.89 -32.81
C SER A 220 15.68 -52.19 -33.13
N ARG A 221 16.98 -52.27 -32.77
CA ARG A 221 17.68 -53.55 -32.62
C ARG A 221 17.08 -54.27 -31.41
N ILE A 222 16.09 -55.10 -31.69
CA ILE A 222 15.66 -56.20 -30.84
C ILE A 222 16.91 -57.01 -30.50
N THR A 223 17.28 -57.05 -29.22
CA THR A 223 18.28 -58.00 -28.75
C THR A 223 17.67 -59.39 -28.87
N GLU A 224 18.20 -60.20 -29.79
CA GLU A 224 17.85 -61.60 -30.07
C GLU A 224 17.93 -62.52 -28.83
N SER A 225 18.44 -62.02 -27.69
CA SER A 225 18.50 -62.74 -26.42
C SER A 225 17.16 -62.86 -25.68
N SER A 226 16.14 -62.03 -25.97
CA SER A 226 14.84 -62.10 -25.28
C SER A 226 13.79 -62.95 -26.01
N ALA A 227 13.98 -63.24 -27.30
CA ALA A 227 13.07 -64.09 -28.09
C ALA A 227 13.39 -65.59 -27.93
N ASN A 228 14.67 -65.96 -27.75
CA ASN A 228 15.06 -67.36 -27.60
C ASN A 228 14.70 -67.97 -26.23
N LYS A 229 14.43 -67.13 -25.21
CA LYS A 229 14.04 -67.60 -23.86
C LYS A 229 12.55 -67.92 -23.73
N LEU A 230 11.73 -67.59 -24.73
CA LEU A 230 10.30 -67.92 -24.78
C LEU A 230 9.97 -69.10 -25.72
N MET A 231 10.91 -69.54 -26.55
CA MET A 231 10.73 -70.67 -27.48
C MET A 231 11.38 -71.99 -27.00
N GLU A 232 12.22 -71.97 -25.95
CA GLU A 232 12.88 -73.18 -25.41
C GLU A 232 12.00 -74.00 -24.44
N ASN A 233 10.75 -73.59 -24.21
CA ASN A 233 9.80 -74.29 -23.32
C ASN A 233 8.71 -75.09 -24.05
N ILE A 234 8.78 -75.25 -25.37
CA ILE A 234 7.78 -76.00 -26.17
C ILE A 234 8.36 -77.26 -26.86
N GLN A 235 9.67 -77.52 -26.78
CA GLN A 235 10.26 -78.77 -27.29
C GLN A 235 11.12 -79.49 -26.22
N ARG A 236 10.44 -80.21 -25.32
CA ARG A 236 11.01 -81.42 -24.72
C ARG A 236 10.22 -82.63 -25.21
N PRO A 237 10.84 -83.59 -25.92
CA PRO A 237 10.16 -84.79 -26.41
C PRO A 237 9.88 -85.80 -25.28
N PRO A 238 8.87 -86.67 -25.44
CA PRO A 238 8.55 -87.72 -24.48
C PRO A 238 9.58 -88.84 -24.59
N ILE A 239 10.20 -89.23 -23.46
CA ILE A 239 11.04 -90.41 -23.37
C ILE A 239 10.31 -91.44 -22.53
N GLY A 240 9.99 -92.58 -23.14
CA GLY A 240 9.76 -93.84 -22.44
C GLY A 240 8.36 -94.45 -22.56
N SER A 241 8.04 -95.05 -23.71
CA SER A 241 7.35 -96.34 -23.70
C SER A 241 8.40 -97.44 -23.49
N THR A 242 8.04 -98.50 -22.76
CA THR A 242 8.44 -99.93 -22.90
C THR A 242 8.07 -100.63 -21.58
N THR A 243 6.91 -101.30 -21.49
CA THR A 243 6.71 -102.77 -21.62
C THR A 243 7.30 -103.57 -20.47
N ILE A 244 6.44 -104.21 -19.64
CA ILE A 244 6.04 -105.64 -19.66
C ILE A 244 4.70 -105.73 -18.91
#